data_AF-R5L370-F1
#
_entry.id   AF-R5L370-F1
#
_cell.length_a   1.000
_cell.length_b   1.000
_cell.length_c   1.000
_cell.angle_alpha   90.00
_cell.angle_beta   90.00
_cell.angle_gamma   90.00
#
_symmetry.space_group_name_H-M   'P 1'
#
loop_
_entity.id
_entity.type
_entity.pdbx_description
1 polymer ?
#
loop_
_entity_poly.entity_id
_entity_poly.type
_entity_poly.pdbx_seq_one_letter_code
_entity_poly.pdbx_strand_id
1 'polypeptide(L)'
;MTRKSDKAKFVFLMLYFLILTIERIISLATVLTSDIAGYDLLDLYMSVLTAAAIIGAYTYMFLKVRFTAKPRSSDKPEQSVFGKLAIAAGILLLGGMVHTDGTIPPIQFAAYGMILISMAIHTAQRVKALGGGVIRWLSFGYIVAFSMSIPVVYHTSIELSALFIPLEIIVSAGMVVMFTVMLRGFYEGDGEYQFPAAPFCAAVVGDAAVLMLRWNEEINFFVLIFICVTAVLFIAGKIAGSART
;
A
#
# COMPACT_ATOMS: atom_id res chain seq x y z
N MET A 1 13.60 -26.83 -0.56
CA MET A 1 12.53 -26.22 0.27
C MET A 1 11.85 -24.98 -0.34
N THR A 2 12.34 -24.43 -1.46
CA THR A 2 11.91 -23.14 -2.06
C THR A 2 10.50 -23.14 -2.66
N ARG A 3 10.11 -24.20 -3.38
CA ARG A 3 8.85 -24.25 -4.15
C ARG A 3 7.54 -24.17 -3.34
N LYS A 4 7.51 -24.64 -2.08
CA LYS A 4 6.29 -24.61 -1.23
C LYS A 4 6.06 -23.23 -0.62
N SER A 5 7.14 -22.53 -0.28
CA SER A 5 7.08 -21.21 0.36
C SER A 5 6.77 -20.11 -0.67
N ASP A 6 7.22 -20.24 -1.93
CA ASP A 6 6.80 -19.32 -3.00
C ASP A 6 5.31 -19.43 -3.33
N LYS A 7 4.74 -20.64 -3.23
CA LYS A 7 3.28 -20.84 -3.34
C LYS A 7 2.56 -20.13 -2.20
N ALA A 8 3.04 -20.22 -0.96
CA ALA A 8 2.41 -19.55 0.17
C ALA A 8 2.42 -18.02 -0.01
N LYS A 9 3.57 -17.44 -0.34
CA LYS A 9 3.71 -16.00 -0.65
C LYS A 9 2.72 -15.54 -1.73
N PHE A 10 2.59 -16.33 -2.80
CA PHE A 10 1.64 -16.07 -3.88
C PHE A 10 0.18 -16.17 -3.41
N VAL A 11 -0.18 -17.21 -2.65
CA VAL A 11 -1.54 -17.40 -2.11
C VAL A 11 -1.95 -16.20 -1.26
N PHE A 12 -1.10 -15.75 -0.33
CA PHE A 12 -1.41 -14.58 0.49
C PHE A 12 -1.55 -13.30 -0.34
N LEU A 13 -0.71 -13.11 -1.36
CA LEU A 13 -0.85 -11.97 -2.26
C LEU A 13 -2.16 -12.03 -3.07
N MET A 14 -2.58 -13.22 -3.50
CA MET A 14 -3.87 -13.41 -4.18
C MET A 14 -5.07 -13.24 -3.23
N LEU A 15 -4.93 -13.61 -1.96
CA LEU A 15 -5.95 -13.36 -0.94
C LEU A 15 -6.13 -11.86 -0.70
N TYR A 16 -5.06 -11.07 -0.72
CA TYR A 16 -5.16 -9.59 -0.71
C TYR A 16 -6.06 -9.09 -1.85
N PHE A 17 -5.79 -9.52 -3.10
CA PHE A 17 -6.61 -9.12 -4.25
C PHE A 17 -8.07 -9.56 -4.09
N LEU A 18 -8.29 -10.80 -3.68
CA LEU A 18 -9.63 -11.37 -3.55
C LEU A 18 -10.45 -10.64 -2.48
N ILE A 19 -9.91 -10.53 -1.26
CA ILE A 19 -10.62 -9.96 -0.12
C ILE A 19 -10.90 -8.47 -0.38
N LEU A 20 -9.89 -7.71 -0.79
CA LEU A 20 -10.07 -6.28 -1.05
C LEU A 20 -11.02 -6.05 -2.21
N THR A 21 -10.94 -6.81 -3.29
CA THR A 21 -11.86 -6.63 -4.43
C THR A 21 -13.30 -6.96 -4.06
N ILE A 22 -13.54 -8.05 -3.33
CA ILE A 22 -14.90 -8.39 -2.86
C ILE A 22 -15.46 -7.25 -2.02
N GLU A 23 -14.67 -6.76 -1.07
CA GLU A 23 -15.08 -5.66 -0.19
C GLU A 23 -15.35 -4.37 -0.99
N ARG A 24 -14.48 -4.01 -1.94
CA ARG A 24 -14.68 -2.86 -2.83
C ARG A 24 -15.91 -3.01 -3.74
N ILE A 25 -16.23 -4.23 -4.20
CA ILE A 25 -17.46 -4.49 -4.97
C ILE A 25 -18.71 -4.33 -4.10
N ILE A 26 -18.70 -4.87 -2.86
CA ILE A 26 -19.80 -4.70 -1.91
C ILE A 26 -19.99 -3.21 -1.62
N SER A 27 -18.90 -2.51 -1.33
CA SER A 27 -18.86 -1.07 -1.08
C SER A 27 -19.47 -0.26 -2.24
N LEU A 28 -19.08 -0.55 -3.49
CA LEU A 28 -19.67 0.08 -4.68
C LEU A 28 -21.14 -0.30 -4.89
N ALA A 29 -21.53 -1.54 -4.63
CA ALA A 29 -22.92 -1.96 -4.77
C ALA A 29 -23.84 -1.21 -3.81
N THR A 30 -23.43 -1.05 -2.55
CA THR A 30 -24.17 -0.28 -1.54
C THR A 30 -24.38 1.17 -1.99
N VAL A 31 -23.31 1.80 -2.46
CA VAL A 31 -23.31 3.16 -3.06
C VAL A 31 -24.31 3.24 -4.22
N LEU A 32 -24.24 2.31 -5.18
CA LEU A 32 -25.13 2.31 -6.35
C LEU A 32 -26.61 2.04 -6.01
N THR A 33 -26.89 1.35 -4.91
CA THR A 33 -28.25 1.11 -4.42
C THR A 33 -28.80 2.24 -3.56
N SER A 34 -27.96 3.19 -3.15
CA SER A 34 -28.36 4.37 -2.39
C SER A 34 -28.81 5.51 -3.33
N ASP A 35 -29.55 6.48 -2.79
CA ASP A 35 -30.12 7.56 -3.60
C ASP A 35 -29.02 8.48 -4.15
N ILE A 36 -28.76 8.36 -5.46
CA ILE A 36 -27.68 9.07 -6.15
C ILE A 36 -27.88 10.61 -6.10
N ALA A 37 -29.11 11.07 -5.87
CA ALA A 37 -29.43 12.50 -5.79
C ALA A 37 -28.78 13.23 -4.60
N GLY A 38 -28.31 12.50 -3.58
CA GLY A 38 -27.62 13.06 -2.41
C GLY A 38 -26.09 13.10 -2.49
N TYR A 39 -25.47 12.64 -3.60
CA TYR A 39 -24.03 12.52 -3.71
C TYR A 39 -23.33 13.88 -3.75
N ASP A 40 -22.36 14.06 -2.86
CA ASP A 40 -21.43 15.17 -2.99
C ASP A 40 -20.24 14.83 -3.92
N LEU A 41 -19.36 15.82 -4.14
CA LEU A 41 -18.20 15.64 -5.00
C LEU A 41 -17.19 14.62 -4.44
N LEU A 42 -17.11 14.48 -3.11
CA LEU A 42 -16.20 13.55 -2.45
C LEU A 42 -16.70 12.11 -2.63
N ASP A 43 -18.00 11.87 -2.48
CA ASP A 43 -18.62 10.56 -2.71
C ASP A 43 -18.43 10.09 -4.16
N LEU A 44 -18.61 11.00 -5.12
CA LEU A 44 -18.36 10.72 -6.53
C LEU A 44 -16.89 10.36 -6.76
N TYR A 45 -15.96 11.14 -6.19
CA TYR A 45 -14.53 10.86 -6.29
C TYR A 45 -14.17 9.48 -5.72
N MET A 46 -14.62 9.15 -4.50
CA MET A 46 -14.30 7.89 -3.83
C MET A 46 -14.87 6.68 -4.60
N SER A 47 -16.09 6.82 -5.13
CA SER A 47 -16.74 5.78 -5.93
C SER A 47 -16.05 5.56 -7.26
N VAL A 48 -15.75 6.63 -8.00
CA VAL A 48 -15.05 6.56 -9.29
C VAL A 48 -13.64 6.01 -9.10
N LEU A 49 -12.91 6.47 -8.10
CA LEU A 49 -11.56 5.97 -7.80
C LEU A 49 -11.59 4.47 -7.47
N THR A 50 -12.57 4.03 -6.66
CA THR A 50 -12.71 2.62 -6.31
C THR A 50 -12.96 1.75 -7.54
N ALA A 51 -13.89 2.16 -8.41
CA ALA A 51 -14.16 1.45 -9.66
C ALA A 51 -12.92 1.44 -10.59
N ALA A 52 -12.27 2.59 -10.75
CA ALA A 52 -11.07 2.74 -11.58
C ALA A 52 -9.89 1.90 -11.03
N ALA A 53 -9.72 1.83 -9.71
CA ALA A 53 -8.68 1.03 -9.06
C ALA A 53 -8.88 -0.47 -9.31
N ILE A 54 -10.12 -0.98 -9.19
CA ILE A 54 -10.44 -2.38 -9.52
C ILE A 54 -10.12 -2.65 -11.00
N ILE A 55 -10.71 -1.85 -11.90
CA ILE A 55 -10.53 -2.04 -13.36
C ILE A 55 -9.03 -1.96 -13.72
N GLY A 56 -8.34 -0.94 -13.20
CA GLY A 56 -6.92 -0.71 -13.46
C GLY A 56 -6.03 -1.84 -12.97
N ALA A 57 -6.26 -2.32 -11.73
CA ALA A 57 -5.47 -3.42 -11.15
C ALA A 57 -5.62 -4.71 -11.95
N TYR A 58 -6.85 -5.12 -12.28
CA TYR A 58 -7.10 -6.35 -13.04
C TYR A 58 -6.70 -6.23 -14.51
N THR A 59 -6.88 -5.07 -15.13
CA THR A 59 -6.39 -4.80 -16.49
C THR A 59 -4.86 -4.91 -16.52
N TYR A 60 -4.17 -4.31 -15.55
CA TYR A 60 -2.72 -4.42 -15.43
C TYR A 60 -2.27 -5.87 -15.21
N MET A 61 -2.92 -6.61 -14.30
CA MET A 61 -2.62 -8.04 -14.08
C MET A 61 -2.80 -8.84 -15.36
N PHE A 62 -3.92 -8.67 -16.06
CA PHE A 62 -4.21 -9.39 -17.29
C PHE A 62 -3.19 -9.10 -18.40
N LEU A 63 -2.84 -7.83 -18.60
CA LEU A 63 -1.93 -7.42 -19.68
C LEU A 63 -0.45 -7.67 -19.36
N LYS A 64 -0.02 -7.59 -18.09
CA LYS A 64 1.40 -7.64 -17.73
C LYS A 64 1.83 -8.94 -17.06
N VAL A 65 0.94 -9.63 -16.34
CA VAL A 65 1.27 -10.94 -15.74
C VAL A 65 1.10 -12.06 -16.76
N ARG A 66 0.01 -12.06 -17.56
CA ARG A 66 -0.30 -13.12 -18.53
C ARG A 66 0.64 -13.14 -19.75
N PHE A 67 1.12 -11.98 -20.22
CA PHE A 67 1.95 -11.87 -21.42
C PHE A 67 3.44 -12.18 -21.21
N THR A 68 3.88 -12.46 -19.97
CA THR A 68 5.27 -12.85 -19.69
C THR A 68 5.53 -14.35 -19.87
N ALA A 69 4.51 -15.14 -20.23
CA ALA A 69 4.64 -16.58 -20.47
C ALA A 69 5.30 -16.94 -21.82
N LYS A 70 5.71 -15.96 -22.64
CA LYS A 70 6.53 -16.20 -23.84
C LYS A 70 8.00 -15.90 -23.54
N PRO A 71 8.94 -16.81 -23.86
CA PRO A 71 10.36 -16.56 -23.68
C PRO A 71 10.76 -15.47 -24.67
N ARG A 72 11.15 -14.29 -24.16
CA ARG A 72 11.62 -13.19 -25.00
C ARG A 72 13.08 -12.93 -24.64
N SER A 73 13.94 -13.19 -25.61
CA SER A 73 15.36 -12.84 -25.61
C SER A 73 15.52 -11.32 -25.50
N SER A 74 15.88 -10.82 -24.33
CA SER A 74 16.33 -9.43 -24.14
C SER A 74 16.98 -9.26 -22.78
N ASP A 75 18.19 -8.69 -22.77
CA ASP A 75 19.06 -8.35 -21.63
C ASP A 75 18.49 -7.31 -20.64
N LYS A 76 17.19 -7.33 -20.33
CA LYS A 76 16.62 -6.53 -19.25
C LYS A 76 16.37 -7.42 -18.04
N PRO A 77 16.67 -6.96 -16.81
CA PRO A 77 16.39 -7.76 -15.61
C PRO A 77 14.92 -8.16 -15.61
N GLU A 78 14.68 -9.47 -15.65
CA GLU A 78 13.36 -10.06 -15.75
C GLU A 78 12.55 -9.64 -14.51
N GLN A 79 11.57 -8.76 -14.70
CA GLN A 79 10.69 -8.34 -13.62
C GLN A 79 9.99 -9.57 -13.03
N SER A 80 10.26 -9.84 -11.76
CA SER A 80 9.66 -10.97 -11.06
C SER A 80 8.14 -10.85 -11.08
N VAL A 81 7.43 -11.98 -11.13
CA VAL A 81 5.97 -12.01 -11.06
C VAL A 81 5.45 -11.24 -9.83
N PHE A 82 6.17 -11.32 -8.70
CA PHE A 82 5.84 -10.60 -7.47
C PHE A 82 6.01 -9.08 -7.61
N GLY A 83 7.01 -8.59 -8.33
CA GLY A 83 7.17 -7.16 -8.62
C GLY A 83 6.03 -6.60 -9.46
N LYS A 84 5.52 -7.38 -10.43
CA LYS A 84 4.34 -7.00 -11.22
C LYS A 84 3.06 -7.01 -10.37
N LEU A 85 2.90 -8.02 -9.52
CA LEU A 85 1.75 -8.10 -8.61
C LEU A 85 1.80 -7.00 -7.54
N ALA A 86 2.98 -6.54 -7.11
CA ALA A 86 3.11 -5.39 -6.23
C ALA A 86 2.56 -4.10 -6.86
N ILE A 87 2.80 -3.88 -8.16
CA ILE A 87 2.21 -2.75 -8.89
C ILE A 87 0.69 -2.87 -8.92
N ALA A 88 0.17 -4.04 -9.30
CA ALA A 88 -1.28 -4.27 -9.30
C ALA A 88 -1.90 -4.08 -7.91
N ALA A 89 -1.21 -4.49 -6.85
CA ALA A 89 -1.66 -4.32 -5.48
C ALA A 89 -1.70 -2.84 -5.11
N GLY A 90 -0.68 -2.08 -5.48
CA GLY A 90 -0.65 -0.62 -5.33
C GLY A 90 -1.79 0.11 -6.05
N ILE A 91 -2.11 -0.31 -7.29
CA ILE A 91 -3.25 0.26 -8.04
C ILE A 91 -4.56 -0.03 -7.33
N LEU A 92 -4.78 -1.28 -6.88
CA LEU A 92 -6.00 -1.65 -6.15
C LEU A 92 -6.09 -0.89 -4.80
N LEU A 93 -4.95 -0.68 -4.16
CA LEU A 93 -4.84 0.01 -2.89
C LEU A 93 -5.32 1.47 -2.96
N LEU A 94 -5.20 2.15 -4.11
CA LEU A 94 -5.77 3.50 -4.27
C LEU A 94 -7.27 3.53 -3.92
N GLY A 95 -8.02 2.51 -4.37
CA GLY A 95 -9.43 2.34 -3.98
C GLY A 95 -9.62 1.83 -2.55
N GLY A 96 -8.58 1.24 -1.96
CA GLY A 96 -8.57 0.82 -0.55
C GLY A 96 -8.35 1.97 0.43
N MET A 97 -7.77 3.10 -0.01
CA MET A 97 -7.51 4.28 0.83
C MET A 97 -8.61 5.34 0.78
N VAL A 98 -9.79 4.97 0.29
CA VAL A 98 -11.01 5.78 0.35
C VAL A 98 -12.10 4.98 1.06
N HIS A 99 -12.81 5.62 2.00
CA HIS A 99 -13.99 5.03 2.63
C HIS A 99 -15.26 5.62 2.03
N THR A 100 -15.93 4.85 1.18
CA THR A 100 -17.33 5.10 0.85
C THR A 100 -18.24 4.59 1.98
N ASP A 101 -19.53 4.97 1.95
CA ASP A 101 -20.54 4.51 2.92
C ASP A 101 -20.68 2.98 3.02
N GLY A 102 -20.39 2.26 1.93
CA GLY A 102 -20.42 0.81 1.91
C GLY A 102 -19.13 0.13 2.40
N THR A 103 -18.13 0.91 2.84
CA THR A 103 -16.81 0.38 3.24
C THR A 103 -16.92 -0.40 4.54
N ILE A 104 -16.22 -1.54 4.59
CA ILE A 104 -16.09 -2.39 5.77
C ILE A 104 -14.61 -2.39 6.20
N PRO A 105 -14.18 -1.43 7.05
CA PRO A 105 -12.77 -1.26 7.42
C PRO A 105 -12.07 -2.53 7.95
N PRO A 106 -12.72 -3.38 8.79
CA PRO A 106 -12.10 -4.61 9.24
C PRO A 106 -11.70 -5.58 8.11
N ILE A 107 -12.48 -5.62 7.02
CA ILE A 107 -12.19 -6.50 5.88
C ILE A 107 -11.03 -5.93 5.05
N GLN A 108 -10.95 -4.60 4.89
CA GLN A 108 -9.81 -3.95 4.25
C GLN A 108 -8.52 -4.18 5.04
N PHE A 109 -8.58 -4.06 6.37
CA PHE A 109 -7.45 -4.34 7.25
C PHE A 109 -7.02 -5.82 7.15
N ALA A 110 -7.98 -6.75 7.08
CA ALA A 110 -7.69 -8.17 6.86
C ALA A 110 -7.01 -8.42 5.50
N ALA A 111 -7.47 -7.77 4.43
CA ALA A 111 -6.82 -7.85 3.12
C ALA A 111 -5.37 -7.36 3.19
N TYR A 112 -5.15 -6.20 3.83
CA TYR A 112 -3.83 -5.66 4.09
C TYR A 112 -2.93 -6.64 4.86
N GLY A 113 -3.47 -7.30 5.89
CA GLY A 113 -2.76 -8.35 6.62
C GLY A 113 -2.22 -9.44 5.69
N MET A 114 -2.95 -9.80 4.63
CA MET A 114 -2.50 -10.81 3.66
C MET A 114 -1.26 -10.35 2.87
N ILE A 115 -1.19 -9.08 2.45
CA ILE A 115 0.01 -8.58 1.76
C ILE A 115 1.22 -8.54 2.71
N LEU A 116 1.02 -8.19 3.98
CA LEU A 116 2.08 -8.20 4.98
C LEU A 116 2.59 -9.60 5.29
N ILE A 117 1.71 -10.60 5.37
CA ILE A 117 2.11 -12.01 5.53
C ILE A 117 2.93 -12.46 4.31
N SER A 118 2.53 -12.08 3.10
CA SER A 118 3.29 -12.36 1.88
C SER A 118 4.70 -11.76 1.96
N MET A 119 4.81 -10.51 2.39
CA MET A 119 6.11 -9.84 2.61
C MET A 119 6.94 -10.52 3.69
N ALA A 120 6.35 -10.87 4.84
CA ALA A 120 7.06 -11.54 5.94
C ALA A 120 7.61 -12.91 5.52
N ILE A 121 6.84 -13.68 4.74
CA ILE A 121 7.32 -14.92 4.13
C ILE A 121 8.51 -14.63 3.20
N HIS A 122 8.41 -13.60 2.36
CA HIS A 122 9.52 -13.19 1.49
C HIS A 122 10.78 -12.84 2.29
N THR A 123 10.66 -12.06 3.36
CA THR A 123 11.76 -11.72 4.27
C THR A 123 12.40 -12.99 4.83
N ALA A 124 11.61 -13.89 5.42
CA ALA A 124 12.10 -15.11 6.04
C ALA A 124 12.83 -16.02 5.03
N GLN A 125 12.31 -16.13 3.81
CA GLN A 125 12.97 -16.85 2.71
C GLN A 125 14.34 -16.27 2.40
N ARG A 126 14.42 -14.94 2.26
CA ARG A 126 15.65 -14.24 1.86
C ARG A 126 16.69 -14.21 2.97
N VAL A 127 16.27 -14.08 4.22
CA VAL A 127 17.16 -14.21 5.38
C VAL A 127 17.76 -15.61 5.44
N LYS A 128 16.98 -16.66 5.20
CA LYS A 128 17.49 -18.04 5.17
C LYS A 128 18.45 -18.29 4.02
N ALA A 129 18.22 -17.67 2.85
CA ALA A 129 19.02 -17.90 1.65
C ALA A 129 20.30 -17.05 1.57
N LEU A 130 20.25 -15.80 2.02
CA LEU A 130 21.29 -14.79 1.81
C LEU A 130 21.84 -14.21 3.12
N GLY A 131 21.29 -14.61 4.27
CA GLY A 131 21.66 -14.04 5.57
C GLY A 131 21.12 -12.63 5.76
N GLY A 132 21.79 -11.84 6.60
CA GLY A 132 21.43 -10.43 6.82
C GLY A 132 20.06 -10.20 7.44
N GLY A 133 19.71 -10.99 8.46
CA GLY A 133 18.42 -10.94 9.15
C GLY A 133 18.00 -9.53 9.55
N VAL A 134 18.90 -8.78 10.18
CA VAL A 134 18.62 -7.44 10.73
C VAL A 134 18.12 -6.48 9.64
N ILE A 135 18.90 -6.27 8.57
CA ILE A 135 18.54 -5.27 7.54
C ILE A 135 17.26 -5.66 6.79
N ARG A 136 17.02 -6.96 6.55
CA ARG A 136 15.84 -7.45 5.84
C ARG A 136 14.57 -7.29 6.68
N TRP A 137 14.65 -7.61 7.98
CA TRP A 137 13.53 -7.39 8.89
C TRP A 137 13.27 -5.89 9.17
N LEU A 138 14.32 -5.07 9.23
CA LEU A 138 14.17 -3.61 9.28
C LEU A 138 13.52 -3.07 8.00
N SER A 139 13.91 -3.57 6.82
CA SER A 139 13.31 -3.19 5.54
C SER A 139 11.83 -3.56 5.49
N PHE A 140 11.49 -4.78 5.91
CA PHE A 140 10.11 -5.23 6.07
C PHE A 140 9.34 -4.28 7.00
N GLY A 141 9.83 -4.10 8.23
CA GLY A 141 9.17 -3.26 9.23
C GLY A 141 8.96 -1.83 8.75
N TYR A 142 9.96 -1.24 8.10
CA TYR A 142 9.87 0.12 7.57
C TYR A 142 8.79 0.25 6.50
N ILE A 143 8.74 -0.69 5.54
CA ILE A 143 7.70 -0.67 4.49
C ILE A 143 6.31 -0.90 5.09
N VAL A 144 6.20 -1.78 6.09
CA VAL A 144 4.93 -1.98 6.82
C VAL A 144 4.50 -0.70 7.53
N ALA A 145 5.39 -0.08 8.31
CA ALA A 145 5.09 1.14 9.04
C ALA A 145 4.72 2.28 8.10
N PHE A 146 5.45 2.45 6.99
CA PHE A 146 5.15 3.43 5.96
C PHE A 146 3.74 3.20 5.37
N SER A 147 3.40 1.95 5.05
CA SER A 147 2.08 1.62 4.50
C SER A 147 0.93 1.92 5.47
N MET A 148 1.19 1.81 6.77
CA MET A 148 0.22 2.09 7.82
C MET A 148 0.13 3.57 8.18
N SER A 149 1.08 4.40 7.76
CA SER A 149 0.99 5.84 7.93
C SER A 149 0.24 6.53 6.79
N ILE A 150 -0.08 5.82 5.70
CA ILE A 150 -0.87 6.35 4.59
C ILE A 150 -2.24 6.82 5.13
N PRO A 151 -2.60 8.10 4.99
CA PRO A 151 -3.89 8.59 5.44
C PRO A 151 -5.01 8.03 4.55
N VAL A 152 -6.12 7.70 5.19
CA VAL A 152 -7.32 7.20 4.52
C VAL A 152 -8.29 8.38 4.34
N VAL A 153 -8.79 8.57 3.13
CA VAL A 153 -9.73 9.65 2.80
C VAL A 153 -11.14 9.22 3.17
N TYR A 154 -11.80 10.03 4.00
CA TYR A 154 -13.19 9.85 4.39
C TYR A 154 -13.82 11.20 4.78
N HIS A 155 -15.15 11.21 4.90
CA HIS A 155 -15.89 12.40 5.31
C HIS A 155 -15.38 12.97 6.64
N THR A 156 -15.27 14.29 6.71
CA THR A 156 -14.80 14.99 7.90
C THR A 156 -15.66 16.24 8.11
N SER A 157 -15.86 16.62 9.37
CA SER A 157 -16.63 17.81 9.73
C SER A 157 -15.78 19.09 9.83
N ILE A 158 -14.47 19.02 9.52
CA ILE A 158 -13.50 20.10 9.75
C ILE A 158 -14.01 21.39 9.10
N GLU A 159 -13.97 22.51 9.84
CA GLU A 159 -14.37 23.83 9.31
C GLU A 159 -13.63 24.21 8.02
N LEU A 160 -12.40 23.71 7.88
CA LEU A 160 -11.52 23.86 6.72
C LEU A 160 -11.59 22.69 5.71
N SER A 161 -12.69 21.93 5.67
CA SER A 161 -12.88 20.74 4.82
C SER A 161 -12.52 20.97 3.34
N ALA A 162 -12.83 22.15 2.81
CA ALA A 162 -12.49 22.55 1.43
C ALA A 162 -10.97 22.56 1.15
N LEU A 163 -10.13 22.78 2.15
CA LEU A 163 -8.67 22.67 2.04
C LEU A 163 -8.18 21.28 2.43
N PHE A 164 -8.76 20.71 3.48
CA PHE A 164 -8.33 19.43 4.04
C PHE A 164 -8.55 18.26 3.08
N ILE A 165 -9.74 18.16 2.46
CA ILE A 165 -10.10 17.01 1.60
C ILE A 165 -9.14 16.90 0.39
N PRO A 166 -8.88 17.97 -0.39
CA PRO A 166 -7.90 17.89 -1.48
C PRO A 166 -6.49 17.54 -1.00
N LEU A 167 -6.07 18.06 0.16
CA LEU A 167 -4.77 17.75 0.74
C LEU A 167 -4.66 16.26 1.10
N GLU A 168 -5.66 15.71 1.82
CA GLU A 168 -5.68 14.30 2.23
C GLU A 168 -5.67 13.38 1.00
N ILE A 169 -6.43 13.74 -0.05
CA ILE A 169 -6.41 13.04 -1.34
C ILE A 169 -5.01 13.00 -1.96
N ILE A 170 -4.35 14.16 -2.06
CA ILE A 170 -3.02 14.27 -2.69
C ILE A 170 -1.98 13.49 -1.89
N VAL A 171 -1.99 13.63 -0.56
CA VAL A 171 -1.05 12.94 0.33
C VAL A 171 -1.28 11.43 0.26
N SER A 172 -2.52 10.98 0.41
CA SER A 172 -2.89 9.55 0.35
C SER A 172 -2.45 8.92 -0.97
N ALA A 173 -2.87 9.51 -2.11
CA ALA A 173 -2.51 8.99 -3.43
C ALA A 173 -0.99 8.99 -3.68
N GLY A 174 -0.31 10.08 -3.31
CA GLY A 174 1.15 10.18 -3.43
C GLY A 174 1.89 9.13 -2.62
N MET A 175 1.45 8.88 -1.38
CA MET A 175 2.04 7.85 -0.53
C MET A 175 1.73 6.43 -1.02
N VAL A 176 0.54 6.16 -1.56
CA VAL A 176 0.24 4.87 -2.20
C VAL A 176 1.19 4.61 -3.37
N VAL A 177 1.46 5.62 -4.21
CA VAL A 177 2.44 5.49 -5.31
C VAL A 177 3.83 5.16 -4.76
N MET A 178 4.29 5.86 -3.73
CA MET A 178 5.59 5.58 -3.11
C MET A 178 5.64 4.18 -2.48
N PHE A 179 4.60 3.77 -1.75
CA PHE A 179 4.46 2.43 -1.21
C PHE A 179 4.50 1.37 -2.31
N THR A 180 3.86 1.62 -3.45
CA THR A 180 3.87 0.72 -4.60
C THR A 180 5.29 0.49 -5.13
N VAL A 181 6.07 1.58 -5.26
CA VAL A 181 7.47 1.52 -5.67
C VAL A 181 8.31 0.78 -4.62
N MET A 182 8.10 1.08 -3.33
CA MET A 182 8.76 0.43 -2.20
C MET A 182 8.50 -1.08 -2.19
N LEU A 183 7.23 -1.48 -2.28
CA LEU A 183 6.80 -2.87 -2.27
C LEU A 183 7.36 -3.64 -3.46
N ARG A 184 7.34 -3.04 -4.66
CA ARG A 184 7.96 -3.64 -5.85
C ARG A 184 9.46 -3.81 -5.65
N GLY A 185 10.15 -2.75 -5.22
CA GLY A 185 11.58 -2.77 -4.95
C GLY A 185 11.96 -3.80 -3.91
N PHE A 186 11.10 -4.01 -2.90
CA PHE A 186 11.29 -5.02 -1.87
C PHE A 186 11.22 -6.46 -2.40
N TYR A 187 10.24 -6.78 -3.26
CA TYR A 187 10.15 -8.10 -3.87
C TYR A 187 11.23 -8.35 -4.93
N GLU A 188 11.69 -7.31 -5.64
CA GLU A 188 12.77 -7.40 -6.64
C GLU A 188 14.16 -7.39 -6.00
N GLY A 189 14.36 -6.68 -4.88
CA GLY A 189 15.62 -6.44 -4.19
C GLY A 189 15.93 -7.42 -3.05
N ASP A 190 15.49 -8.68 -3.17
CA ASP A 190 15.78 -9.73 -2.18
C ASP A 190 15.41 -9.40 -0.72
N GLY A 191 14.35 -8.60 -0.54
CA GLY A 191 13.86 -8.17 0.77
C GLY A 191 14.74 -7.12 1.47
N GLU A 192 15.73 -6.55 0.78
CA GLU A 192 16.48 -5.39 1.26
C GLU A 192 15.93 -4.11 0.61
N TYR A 193 15.67 -3.09 1.42
CA TYR A 193 15.28 -1.77 0.96
C TYR A 193 16.31 -0.74 1.44
N GLN A 194 16.67 0.21 0.58
CA GLN A 194 17.80 1.12 0.85
C GLN A 194 17.45 2.33 1.74
N PHE A 195 16.24 2.37 2.28
CA PHE A 195 15.74 3.50 3.08
C PHE A 195 16.01 4.86 2.39
N PRO A 196 15.52 5.07 1.14
CA PRO A 196 15.65 6.35 0.46
C PRO A 196 14.91 7.44 1.23
N ALA A 197 15.51 8.64 1.26
CA ALA A 197 14.96 9.78 1.96
C ALA A 197 13.64 10.29 1.34
N ALA A 198 13.44 10.11 0.02
CA ALA A 198 12.27 10.66 -0.66
C ALA A 198 10.92 10.15 -0.14
N PRO A 199 10.66 8.82 -0.03
CA PRO A 199 9.44 8.33 0.62
C PRO A 199 9.32 8.81 2.07
N PHE A 200 10.40 8.77 2.85
CA PHE A 200 10.39 9.21 4.24
C PHE A 200 9.97 10.67 4.39
N CYS A 201 10.58 11.58 3.63
CA CYS A 201 10.24 13.00 3.65
C CYS A 201 8.80 13.25 3.19
N ALA A 202 8.33 12.52 2.16
CA ALA A 202 6.95 12.63 1.70
C ALA A 202 5.95 12.22 2.78
N ALA A 203 6.20 11.10 3.49
CA ALA A 203 5.36 10.67 4.59
C ALA A 203 5.38 11.67 5.76
N VAL A 204 6.57 12.13 6.20
CA VAL A 204 6.65 13.07 7.33
C VAL A 204 5.96 14.39 7.02
N VAL A 205 6.20 14.97 5.85
CA VAL A 205 5.60 16.26 5.46
C VAL A 205 4.10 16.11 5.20
N GLY A 206 3.72 15.06 4.47
CA GLY A 206 2.32 14.78 4.14
C GLY A 206 1.49 14.49 5.40
N ASP A 207 1.92 13.53 6.22
CA ASP A 207 1.22 13.15 7.44
C ASP A 207 1.21 14.28 8.45
N ALA A 208 2.29 15.08 8.57
CA ALA A 208 2.27 16.27 9.42
C ALA A 208 1.22 17.29 8.97
N ALA A 209 1.12 17.56 7.67
CA ALA A 209 0.12 18.49 7.14
C ALA A 209 -1.32 17.99 7.38
N VAL A 210 -1.57 16.70 7.15
CA VAL A 210 -2.87 16.07 7.42
C VAL A 210 -3.18 16.10 8.92
N LEU A 211 -2.26 15.67 9.78
CA LEU A 211 -2.44 15.64 11.23
C LEU A 211 -2.64 17.02 11.84
N MET A 212 -1.91 18.05 11.36
CA MET A 212 -2.06 19.43 11.85
C MET A 212 -3.46 19.98 11.60
N LEU A 213 -4.01 19.77 10.40
CA LEU A 213 -5.36 20.23 10.08
C LEU A 213 -6.42 19.41 10.81
N ARG A 214 -6.19 18.10 11.00
CA ARG A 214 -7.11 17.21 11.70
C ARG A 214 -7.10 17.38 13.23
N TRP A 215 -6.04 17.95 13.78
CA TRP A 215 -5.87 18.18 15.22
C TRP A 215 -7.00 19.02 15.83
N ASN A 216 -7.63 19.87 15.02
CA ASN A 216 -8.74 20.72 15.45
C ASN A 216 -10.04 19.94 15.71
N GLU A 217 -10.18 18.71 15.22
CA GLU A 217 -11.35 17.86 15.44
C GLU A 217 -11.02 16.60 16.24
N GLU A 218 -10.26 15.69 15.63
CA GLU A 218 -9.91 14.40 16.19
C GLU A 218 -8.56 13.94 15.64
N ILE A 219 -7.61 13.72 16.53
CA ILE A 219 -6.28 13.26 16.14
C ILE A 219 -6.38 11.83 15.65
N ASN A 220 -5.93 11.59 14.42
CA ASN A 220 -5.75 10.23 13.92
C ASN A 220 -4.50 9.60 14.57
N PHE A 221 -4.68 9.03 15.77
CA PHE A 221 -3.62 8.39 16.54
C PHE A 221 -2.96 7.23 15.79
N PHE A 222 -3.70 6.54 14.92
CA PHE A 222 -3.16 5.46 14.12
C PHE A 222 -2.05 5.96 13.19
N VAL A 223 -2.35 6.98 12.37
CA VAL A 223 -1.36 7.60 11.48
C VAL A 223 -0.19 8.18 12.28
N LEU A 224 -0.47 8.87 13.40
CA LEU A 224 0.57 9.44 14.27
C LEU A 224 1.54 8.39 14.83
N ILE A 225 1.02 7.24 15.28
CA ILE A 225 1.86 6.14 15.78
C ILE A 225 2.72 5.61 14.64
N PHE A 226 2.14 5.35 13.47
CA PHE A 226 2.87 4.73 12.37
C PHE A 226 3.88 5.66 11.70
N ILE A 227 3.65 6.98 11.64
CA ILE A 227 4.69 7.90 11.17
C ILE A 227 5.87 7.97 12.14
N CYS A 228 5.62 7.93 13.46
CA CYS A 228 6.68 7.83 14.47
C CYS A 228 7.50 6.53 14.31
N VAL A 229 6.82 5.39 14.17
CA VAL A 229 7.48 4.09 13.95
C VAL A 229 8.26 4.09 12.63
N THR A 230 7.71 4.68 11.57
CA THR A 230 8.38 4.83 10.27
C THR A 230 9.67 5.64 10.42
N ALA A 231 9.65 6.74 11.17
CA ALA A 231 10.84 7.55 11.44
C ALA A 231 11.92 6.78 12.22
N VAL A 232 11.53 6.06 13.28
CA VAL A 232 12.47 5.23 14.06
C VAL A 232 13.10 4.15 13.17
N LEU A 233 12.30 3.45 12.36
CA LEU A 233 12.78 2.39 11.48
C LEU A 233 13.64 2.92 10.32
N PHE A 234 13.34 4.12 9.81
CA PHE A 234 14.19 4.80 8.84
C PHE A 234 15.58 5.07 9.41
N ILE A 235 15.65 5.67 10.60
CA ILE A 235 16.92 5.99 11.27
C ILE A 235 17.68 4.70 11.59
N ALA A 236 17.03 3.71 12.18
CA ALA A 236 17.63 2.41 12.48
C ALA A 236 18.15 1.71 11.22
N GLY A 237 17.38 1.75 10.13
CA GLY A 237 17.77 1.19 8.83
C GLY A 237 18.99 1.87 8.23
N LYS A 238 19.06 3.22 8.29
CA LYS A 238 20.23 3.98 7.82
C LYS A 238 21.49 3.68 8.63
N ILE A 239 21.37 3.55 9.97
CA ILE A 239 22.49 3.19 10.85
C ILE A 239 22.96 1.77 10.55
N ALA A 240 22.03 0.81 10.51
CA ALA A 240 22.36 -0.59 10.23
C ALA A 240 22.95 -0.80 8.83
N GLY A 241 22.49 -0.03 7.84
CA GLY A 241 23.03 -0.04 6.49
C GLY A 241 24.44 0.54 6.39
N SER A 242 24.71 1.63 7.13
CA SER A 242 26.04 2.27 7.16
C SER A 242 27.08 1.45 7.92
N ALA A 243 26.66 0.62 8.89
CA ALA A 243 27.55 -0.28 9.62
C ALA A 243 28.03 -1.51 8.80
N ARG A 244 27.50 -1.69 7.57
CA ARG A 244 27.89 -2.78 6.64
C ARG A 244 28.93 -2.36 5.61
N THR A 245 29.13 -1.06 5.40
CA THR A 245 30.14 -0.48 4.51
C THR A 245 31.42 -0.20 5.27
#